data_AF-A0AA88U4S5-F1
#
_entry.id   AF-A0AA88U4S5-F1
#
_cell.length_a   1.000
_cell.length_b   1.000
_cell.length_c   1.000
_cell.angle_alpha   90.00
_cell.angle_beta   90.00
_cell.angle_gamma   90.00
#
_symmetry.space_group_name_H-M   'P 1'
#
loop_
_entity.id
_entity.type
_entity.pdbx_description
1 polymer ?
#
loop_
_entity_poly.entity_id
_entity_poly.type
_entity_poly.pdbx_seq_one_letter_code
_entity_poly.pdbx_strand_id
1 'polypeptide(L)' 'MTINKSQGQTLSNVFNHGQLYVAASRVTTPGGLKIMIENARPKHDGYTKNVVYKEIFNNLPK' A
#
# COMPACT_ATOMS: atom_id res chain seq x y z
N MET A 1 9.57 -7.44 -7.84
CA MET A 1 8.83 -8.69 -7.63
C MET A 1 7.92 -8.89 -8.83
N THR A 2 8.00 -10.02 -9.53
CA THR A 2 7.17 -10.34 -10.70
C THR A 2 5.91 -11.07 -10.27
N ILE A 3 4.75 -10.58 -10.73
CA ILE A 3 3.38 -10.90 -10.30
C ILE A 3 3.05 -12.41 -10.39
N ASN A 4 3.70 -13.16 -11.28
CA ASN A 4 3.45 -14.59 -11.47
C ASN A 4 3.89 -15.51 -10.32
N LYS A 5 4.66 -15.04 -9.33
CA LYS A 5 5.11 -15.90 -8.20
C LYS A 5 4.22 -15.83 -6.95
N SER A 6 3.25 -14.92 -6.87
CA SER A 6 2.42 -14.73 -5.67
C SER A 6 1.04 -15.40 -5.74
N GLN A 7 0.70 -16.08 -6.83
CA GLN A 7 -0.59 -16.77 -6.96
C GLN A 7 -0.66 -17.95 -5.97
N GLY A 8 -1.66 -17.96 -5.10
CA GLY A 8 -1.86 -19.01 -4.08
C GLY A 8 -1.18 -18.76 -2.72
N GLN A 9 -0.59 -17.58 -2.49
CA GLN A 9 -0.02 -17.21 -1.19
C GLN A 9 -0.80 -16.08 -0.51
N THR A 10 -1.10 -16.25 0.77
CA THR A 10 -1.53 -15.14 1.66
C THR A 10 -0.28 -14.39 2.10
N LEU A 11 -0.02 -13.23 1.48
CA LEU A 11 1.14 -12.40 1.81
C LEU A 11 0.77 -11.40 2.91
N SER A 12 1.35 -11.55 4.10
CA SER A 12 1.06 -10.70 5.25
C SER A 12 1.77 -9.33 5.21
N ASN A 13 2.90 -9.20 4.50
CA ASN A 13 3.64 -7.95 4.33
C ASN A 13 4.34 -7.93 2.95
N VAL A 14 3.67 -7.38 1.93
CA VAL A 14 4.12 -7.51 0.52
C VAL A 14 4.95 -6.31 0.03
N PHE A 15 5.00 -5.23 0.79
CA PHE A 15 5.62 -3.99 0.35
C PHE A 15 6.66 -3.52 1.37
N ASN A 16 7.94 -3.57 0.98
CA ASN A 16 8.99 -2.85 1.66
C ASN A 16 8.80 -1.34 1.47
N HIS A 17 9.51 -0.55 2.29
CA HIS A 17 9.46 0.91 2.23
C HIS A 17 9.63 1.44 0.79
N GLY A 18 8.71 2.31 0.36
CA GLY A 18 8.72 2.93 -0.96
C GLY A 18 8.19 2.07 -2.12
N GLN A 19 7.95 0.76 -1.95
CA GLN A 19 7.50 -0.10 -3.07
C GLN A 19 6.07 0.22 -3.53
N LEU A 20 5.17 0.54 -2.59
CA LEU A 20 3.82 0.99 -2.93
C LEU A 20 3.84 2.33 -3.69
N TYR A 21 4.72 3.24 -3.27
CA TYR A 21 4.91 4.53 -3.94
C TYR A 21 5.42 4.35 -5.38
N VAL A 22 6.41 3.48 -5.59
CA VAL A 22 6.93 3.16 -6.93
C VAL A 22 5.87 2.51 -7.81
N ALA A 23 5.00 1.65 -7.24
CA ALA A 23 3.90 1.07 -7.99
C ALA A 23 2.87 2.13 -8.40
N ALA A 24 2.52 3.05 -7.50
CA ALA A 24 1.59 4.14 -7.77
C ALA A 24 2.14 5.15 -8.79
N SER A 25 3.43 5.48 -8.73
CA SER A 25 4.05 6.48 -9.62
C SER A 25 4.23 6.02 -11.06
N ARG A 26 4.20 4.71 -11.32
CA ARG A 26 4.30 4.13 -12.67
C ARG A 26 2.99 4.20 -13.46
N VAL A 27 1.90 4.58 -12.81
CA VAL A 27 0.57 4.58 -13.41
C VAL A 27 0.30 5.95 -14.00
N THR A 28 -0.04 6.01 -15.28
CA THR A 28 -0.22 7.27 -16.03
C THR A 28 -1.66 7.75 -16.09
N THR A 29 -2.63 6.90 -15.71
CA THR A 29 -4.06 7.23 -15.75
C THR A 29 -4.74 6.80 -14.44
N PRO A 30 -5.77 7.54 -13.97
CA PRO A 30 -6.48 7.18 -12.74
C PRO A 30 -7.11 5.78 -12.77
N GLY A 31 -7.51 5.29 -13.94
CA GLY A 31 -8.06 3.94 -14.11
C GLY A 31 -7.01 2.82 -14.22
N GLY A 32 -5.73 3.17 -14.38
CA GLY A 32 -4.64 2.20 -14.54
C GLY A 32 -4.20 1.53 -13.23
N LEU A 33 -4.74 1.93 -12.08
CA LEU A 33 -4.47 1.34 -10.77
C LEU A 33 -5.77 1.14 -9.99
N LYS A 34 -6.01 -0.09 -9.55
CA LYS A 34 -7.07 -0.41 -8.61
C LYS A 34 -6.46 -1.01 -7.35
N ILE A 35 -6.64 -0.34 -6.22
CA ILE A 35 -6.20 -0.81 -4.91
C ILE A 35 -7.41 -1.42 -4.21
N MET A 36 -7.34 -2.71 -3.89
CA MET A 36 -8.37 -3.40 -3.13
C MET A 36 -7.98 -3.41 -1.65
N ILE A 37 -8.87 -2.88 -0.81
CA ILE A 37 -8.69 -2.85 0.65
C ILE A 37 -9.79 -3.72 1.23
N GLU A 38 -9.40 -4.81 1.90
CA GLU A 38 -10.34 -5.66 2.63
C GLU A 38 -10.66 -4.99 3.97
N ASN A 39 -11.74 -4.21 3.99
CA ASN A 39 -12.23 -3.60 5.22
C ASN A 39 -13.11 -4.61 5.96
N ALA A 40 -12.71 -5.00 7.17
CA ALA A 40 -13.52 -5.87 8.04
C ALA A 40 -14.85 -5.23 8.49
N ARG A 41 -15.08 -3.93 8.18
CA ARG A 41 -16.30 -3.21 8.52
C ARG A 41 -16.76 -2.35 7.34
N PRO A 42 -18.04 -2.41 6.93
CA PRO A 42 -18.57 -1.66 5.79
C PRO A 42 -18.52 -0.13 5.95
N LYS A 43 -18.32 0.38 7.17
CA LYS A 43 -18.24 1.83 7.44
C LYS A 43 -16.94 2.50 6.95
N HIS A 44 -16.00 1.73 6.39
CA HIS A 44 -14.69 2.23 5.96
C HIS A 44 -14.45 2.10 4.45
N ASP A 45 -15.50 1.88 3.65
CA ASP A 45 -15.39 1.84 2.20
C ASP A 45 -14.75 3.12 1.65
N GLY A 46 -13.70 2.95 0.84
CA GLY A 46 -12.91 4.05 0.28
C GLY A 46 -11.83 4.61 1.21
N TYR A 47 -11.75 4.17 2.46
CA TYR A 47 -10.72 4.57 3.42
C TYR A 47 -9.82 3.40 3.80
N THR A 48 -8.57 3.72 4.13
CA THR A 48 -7.61 2.75 4.70
C THR A 48 -7.02 3.32 5.98
N LYS A 49 -6.71 2.44 6.94
CA LYS A 49 -6.00 2.83 8.15
C LYS A 49 -4.55 3.11 7.80
N ASN A 50 -4.15 4.38 7.82
CA ASN A 50 -2.75 4.74 7.75
C ASN A 50 -2.07 4.47 9.10
N VAL A 51 -1.02 3.64 9.10
CA VAL A 51 -0.20 3.40 10.30
C VAL A 51 1.15 4.06 10.06
N VAL A 52 1.40 5.14 10.79
CA VAL A 52 2.66 5.88 10.73
C VAL A 52 3.49 5.55 11.96
N TYR A 53 4.69 5.04 11.73
CA TYR A 53 5.68 4.73 12.76
C TYR A 53 6.31 6.03 13.28
N LYS A 54 6.51 6.15 14.59
CA LYS A 54 7.02 7.40 15.19
C LYS A 54 8.45 7.71 14.72
N GLU A 55 9.18 6.67 14.37
CA GLU A 55 10.54 6.68 13.89
C GLU A 55 10.70 7.51 12.61
N ILE A 56 9.64 7.68 11.81
CA ILE A 56 9.72 8.52 10.61
C ILE A 56 9.93 10.00 10.95
N PHE A 57 9.50 10.43 12.13
CA PHE A 57 9.57 11.83 12.56
C PHE A 57 10.94 12.17 13.17
N ASN A 58 11.80 11.17 13.42
CA ASN A 58 13.12 11.38 14.04
C ASN A 58 14.07 12.24 13.17
N ASN A 59 13.85 12.27 11.85
CA ASN A 59 14.69 12.99 10.89
C ASN A 59 14.05 14.29 10.37
N LEU A 60 12.93 14.73 10.95
CA LEU A 60 12.30 15.98 10.56
C LEU A 60 12.93 17.18 11.29
N PRO A 61 13.03 18.36 10.62
CA PRO A 61 13.43 19.59 11.29
C PRO A 61 12.50 19.91 12.47
N LYS A 62 13.07 20.45 13.56
CA LYS A 62 12.31 20.95 14.71
C LYS A 62 11.70 22.31 14.43
#